data_AF-A0A6B2M594-F1
#
_entry.id   AF-A0A6B2M594-F1
#
_cell.length_a   1.000
_cell.length_b   1.000
_cell.length_c   1.000
_cell.angle_alpha   90.00
_cell.angle_beta   90.00
_cell.angle_gamma   90.00
#
_symmetry.space_group_name_H-M   'P 1'
#
loop_
_entity.id
_entity.type
_entity.pdbx_description
1 polymer ?
#
loop_
_entity_poly.entity_id
_entity_poly.type
_entity_poly.pdbx_seq_one_letter_code
_entity_poly.pdbx_strand_id
1 'polypeptide(L)'
;MKKTRNESPGHQAEKDRIEALCRDPRAAVYVEYRNADLVVVDIPTVTTVAIEVESTPRNVLRNIRRNLKNGCHGVLVVSRDERFFEQISRTIARHLTSTERTKVRLVKSGDIYALTIQDFIQTIISNPKRKKKNEHHKSERH
;
A
#
# COMPACT_ATOMS: atom_id res chain seq x y z
N MET A 1 -14.87 9.76 -18.52
CA MET A 1 -14.58 8.79 -17.43
C MET A 1 -14.51 7.40 -18.03
N LYS A 2 -13.35 6.74 -18.01
CA LYS A 2 -13.25 5.33 -18.43
C LYS A 2 -13.81 4.47 -17.30
N LYS A 3 -15.01 3.90 -17.47
CA LYS A 3 -15.50 2.82 -16.61
C LYS A 3 -14.50 1.66 -16.68
N THR A 4 -13.87 1.34 -15.57
CA THR A 4 -13.07 0.12 -15.40
C THR A 4 -14.00 -1.08 -15.57
N ARG A 5 -13.61 -2.01 -16.46
CA ARG A 5 -14.38 -3.22 -16.77
C ARG A 5 -14.52 -4.10 -15.51
N ASN A 6 -15.75 -4.45 -15.15
CA ASN A 6 -16.12 -5.55 -14.24
C ASN A 6 -15.45 -5.55 -12.85
N GLU A 7 -15.42 -4.41 -12.15
CA GLU A 7 -15.15 -4.43 -10.71
C GLU A 7 -16.41 -4.87 -9.95
N SER A 8 -16.28 -5.84 -9.03
CA SER A 8 -17.41 -6.29 -8.22
C SER A 8 -17.86 -5.18 -7.27
N PRO A 9 -19.16 -4.99 -6.98
CA PRO A 9 -19.63 -3.97 -6.04
C PRO A 9 -18.96 -4.03 -4.66
N GLY A 10 -18.66 -5.24 -4.19
CA GLY A 10 -17.96 -5.40 -2.91
C GLY A 10 -16.50 -4.95 -2.92
N HIS A 11 -15.86 -4.87 -4.10
CA HIS A 11 -14.49 -4.37 -4.21
C HIS A 11 -14.50 -2.86 -4.04
N GLN A 12 -15.37 -2.15 -4.76
CA GLN A 12 -15.55 -0.72 -4.60
C GLN A 12 -15.93 -0.35 -3.15
N ALA A 13 -16.87 -1.07 -2.54
CA ALA A 13 -17.26 -0.84 -1.15
C ALA A 13 -16.07 -0.98 -0.17
N GLU A 14 -15.12 -1.87 -0.46
CA GLU A 14 -13.92 -2.02 0.37
C GLU A 14 -12.94 -0.85 0.18
N LYS A 15 -12.79 -0.34 -1.05
CA LYS A 15 -11.99 0.87 -1.31
C LYS A 15 -12.56 2.07 -0.56
N ASP A 16 -13.88 2.26 -0.60
CA ASP A 16 -14.56 3.37 0.06
C ASP A 16 -14.36 3.31 1.59
N ARG A 17 -14.42 2.10 2.18
CA ARG A 17 -14.12 1.89 3.61
C ARG A 17 -12.67 2.24 3.94
N ILE A 18 -11.72 1.76 3.15
CA ILE A 18 -10.30 2.04 3.37
C ILE A 18 -10.01 3.53 3.22
N GLU A 19 -10.62 4.19 2.23
CA GLU A 19 -10.49 5.64 2.04
C GLU A 19 -10.92 6.39 3.30
N ALA A 20 -12.09 6.05 3.85
CA ALA A 20 -12.61 6.64 5.08
C ALA A 20 -11.66 6.43 6.27
N LEU A 21 -11.07 5.24 6.40
CA LEU A 21 -10.10 4.92 7.46
C LEU A 21 -8.77 5.67 7.33
N CYS A 22 -8.40 6.05 6.11
CA CYS A 22 -7.18 6.78 5.80
C CYS A 22 -7.37 8.31 5.85
N ARG A 23 -8.57 8.81 6.18
CA ARG A 23 -8.80 10.25 6.33
C ARG A 23 -8.06 10.77 7.56
N ASP A 24 -6.97 11.47 7.32
CA ASP A 24 -6.14 12.14 8.31
C ASP A 24 -5.81 13.55 7.78
N PRO A 25 -5.89 14.63 8.59
CA PRO A 25 -5.52 15.98 8.16
C PRO A 25 -4.10 16.13 7.60
N ARG A 26 -3.21 15.19 7.92
CA ARG A 26 -1.82 15.14 7.48
C ARG A 26 -1.63 14.27 6.23
N ALA A 27 -2.67 13.56 5.79
CA ALA A 27 -2.59 12.64 4.67
C ALA A 27 -3.46 13.09 3.49
N ALA A 28 -2.93 12.96 2.28
CA ALA A 28 -3.72 13.00 1.05
C ALA A 28 -4.02 11.56 0.61
N VAL A 29 -5.29 11.27 0.30
CA VAL A 29 -5.73 9.95 -0.17
C VAL A 29 -6.22 10.07 -1.61
N TYR A 30 -5.69 9.24 -2.50
CA TYR A 30 -6.08 9.17 -3.90
C TYR A 30 -6.60 7.79 -4.23
N VAL A 31 -7.83 7.71 -4.75
CA VAL A 31 -8.49 6.46 -5.13
C VAL A 31 -8.27 6.21 -6.63
N GLU A 32 -7.99 4.95 -7.00
CA GLU A 32 -7.70 4.49 -8.37
C GLU A 32 -6.55 5.25 -9.08
N TYR A 33 -5.55 5.69 -8.32
CA TYR A 33 -4.44 6.48 -8.84
C TYR A 33 -3.28 5.62 -9.32
N ARG A 34 -2.77 5.90 -10.55
CA ARG A 34 -1.57 5.26 -11.12
C ARG A 34 -1.58 3.72 -11.08
N ASN A 35 -2.77 3.12 -11.18
CA ASN A 35 -3.06 1.67 -11.12
C ASN A 35 -3.06 1.03 -9.73
N ALA A 36 -2.92 1.80 -8.65
CA ALA A 36 -3.20 1.31 -7.30
C ALA A 36 -4.67 1.57 -6.96
N ASP A 37 -5.28 0.70 -6.15
CA ASP A 37 -6.63 0.92 -5.66
C ASP A 37 -6.71 2.18 -4.79
N LEU A 38 -5.74 2.38 -3.89
CA LEU A 38 -5.54 3.63 -3.19
C LEU A 38 -4.05 3.98 -3.08
N VAL A 39 -3.77 5.28 -3.00
CA VAL A 39 -2.47 5.84 -2.63
C VAL A 39 -2.68 6.82 -1.48
N VAL A 40 -1.99 6.57 -0.37
CA VAL A 40 -1.95 7.47 0.79
C VAL A 40 -0.60 8.16 0.82
N VAL A 41 -0.61 9.48 0.90
CA VAL A 41 0.59 10.31 1.01
C VAL A 41 0.57 11.06 2.31
N ASP A 42 1.49 10.75 3.23
CA ASP A 42 1.76 11.61 4.38
C ASP A 42 2.44 12.89 3.87
N ILE A 43 1.74 14.02 3.99
CA ILE A 43 2.15 15.31 3.43
C ILE A 43 3.48 15.78 4.05
N PRO A 44 3.68 15.72 5.39
CA PRO A 44 4.92 16.22 6.01
C PRO A 44 6.19 15.49 5.56
N THR A 45 6.11 14.17 5.37
CA THR A 45 7.29 13.36 5.03
C THR A 45 7.36 12.97 3.56
N VAL A 46 6.30 13.24 2.79
CA VAL A 46 6.11 12.76 1.41
C VAL A 46 6.16 11.22 1.34
N THR A 47 5.89 10.55 2.46
CA THR A 47 5.84 9.09 2.52
C THR A 47 4.60 8.61 1.80
N THR A 48 4.79 7.73 0.82
CA THR A 48 3.73 7.24 -0.07
C THR A 48 3.48 5.76 0.17
N VAL A 49 2.27 5.37 0.54
CA VAL A 49 1.86 3.98 0.71
C VAL A 49 0.79 3.66 -0.33
N ALA A 50 1.02 2.61 -1.13
CA ALA A 50 -0.03 2.05 -1.97
C ALA A 50 -0.84 1.03 -1.18
N ILE A 51 -2.15 1.00 -1.40
CA ILE A 51 -3.04 -0.01 -0.88
C ILE A 51 -3.67 -0.73 -2.07
N GLU A 52 -3.56 -2.06 -2.10
CA GLU A 52 -4.12 -2.92 -3.14
C GLU A 52 -5.11 -3.89 -2.47
N VAL A 53 -6.33 -3.93 -2.99
CA VAL A 53 -7.44 -4.75 -2.51
C VAL A 53 -7.53 -5.98 -3.40
N GLU A 54 -7.17 -7.13 -2.85
CA GLU A 54 -6.98 -8.35 -3.62
C GLU A 54 -8.03 -9.40 -3.26
N SER A 55 -8.65 -9.99 -4.29
CA SER A 55 -9.59 -11.11 -4.14
C SER A 55 -9.00 -12.44 -4.60
N THR A 56 -7.79 -12.43 -5.21
CA THR A 56 -7.10 -13.64 -5.68
C THR A 56 -5.58 -13.43 -5.64
N PRO A 57 -4.77 -14.49 -5.62
CA PRO A 57 -3.31 -14.34 -5.63
C PRO A 57 -2.71 -13.93 -6.98
N ARG A 58 -3.51 -13.88 -8.06
CA ARG A 58 -3.01 -13.78 -9.46
C ARG A 58 -2.18 -12.53 -9.72
N ASN A 59 -2.61 -11.39 -9.20
CA ASN A 59 -2.02 -10.08 -9.55
C ASN A 59 -1.16 -9.48 -8.45
N VAL A 60 -1.16 -10.08 -7.25
CA VAL A 60 -0.51 -9.55 -6.04
C VAL A 60 0.94 -9.15 -6.28
N LEU A 61 1.78 -10.06 -6.80
CA LEU A 61 3.21 -9.77 -6.96
C LEU A 61 3.47 -8.67 -7.98
N ARG A 62 2.69 -8.66 -9.07
CA ARG A 62 2.79 -7.63 -10.11
C ARG A 62 2.42 -6.27 -9.52
N ASN A 63 1.33 -6.20 -8.78
CA ASN A 63 0.82 -4.98 -8.17
C ASN A 63 1.81 -4.43 -7.12
N ILE A 64 2.31 -5.28 -6.21
CA ILE A 64 3.35 -4.92 -5.24
C ILE A 64 4.59 -4.35 -5.93
N ARG A 65 5.19 -5.10 -6.86
CA ARG A 65 6.44 -4.68 -7.51
C ARG A 65 6.27 -3.42 -8.32
N ARG A 66 5.14 -3.27 -9.01
CA ARG A 66 4.79 -2.06 -9.76
C ARG A 66 4.74 -0.84 -8.83
N ASN A 67 4.05 -0.93 -7.70
CA ASN A 67 3.93 0.21 -6.78
C ASN A 67 5.27 0.57 -6.13
N LEU A 68 6.05 -0.43 -5.71
CA LEU A 68 7.41 -0.19 -5.21
C LEU A 68 8.33 0.45 -6.27
N LYS A 69 8.25 0.00 -7.52
CA LYS A 69 8.99 0.58 -8.66
C LYS A 69 8.55 2.02 -8.97
N ASN A 70 7.27 2.32 -8.77
CA ASN A 70 6.71 3.66 -8.97
C ASN A 70 6.98 4.63 -7.80
N GLY A 71 7.83 4.26 -6.84
CA GLY A 71 8.25 5.13 -5.74
C GLY A 71 7.43 4.99 -4.46
N CYS A 72 6.51 4.03 -4.37
CA CYS A 72 5.83 3.76 -3.11
C CYS A 72 6.82 3.25 -2.06
N HIS A 73 6.72 3.85 -0.89
CA HIS A 73 7.53 3.57 0.29
C HIS A 73 7.10 2.27 0.98
N GLY A 74 5.82 1.92 0.87
CA GLY A 74 5.25 0.66 1.30
C GLY A 74 4.05 0.25 0.45
N VAL A 75 3.69 -1.02 0.51
CA VAL A 75 2.48 -1.57 -0.11
C VAL A 75 1.70 -2.36 0.94
N LEU A 76 0.47 -1.96 1.20
CA LEU A 76 -0.47 -2.73 1.99
C LEU A 76 -1.36 -3.54 1.03
N VAL A 77 -1.42 -4.84 1.24
CA VAL A 77 -2.33 -5.72 0.51
C VAL A 77 -3.47 -6.10 1.44
N VAL A 78 -4.71 -5.80 1.03
CA VAL A 78 -5.92 -6.16 1.75
C VAL A 78 -6.56 -7.36 1.05
N SER A 79 -6.54 -8.53 1.67
CA SER A 79 -7.23 -9.71 1.15
C SER A 79 -8.71 -9.63 1.52
N ARG A 80 -9.58 -9.53 0.51
CA ARG A 80 -11.05 -9.53 0.72
C ARG A 80 -11.62 -10.92 1.00
N ASP A 81 -10.97 -11.95 0.49
CA ASP A 81 -11.43 -13.33 0.61
C ASP A 81 -10.49 -14.10 1.54
N GLU A 82 -11.06 -14.65 2.61
CA GLU A 82 -10.35 -15.46 3.59
C GLU A 82 -9.68 -16.69 2.96
N ARG A 83 -10.33 -17.29 1.96
CA ARG A 83 -9.84 -18.49 1.27
C ARG A 83 -8.50 -18.24 0.58
N PHE A 84 -8.26 -17.00 0.17
CA PHE A 84 -7.04 -16.62 -0.55
C PHE A 84 -5.99 -15.95 0.34
N PHE A 85 -6.31 -15.56 1.58
CA PHE A 85 -5.35 -14.92 2.47
C PHE A 85 -4.06 -15.74 2.62
N GLU A 86 -4.18 -17.02 2.95
CA GLU A 86 -3.03 -17.93 3.09
C GLU A 86 -2.29 -18.19 1.77
N GLN A 87 -3.00 -18.15 0.64
CA GLN A 87 -2.35 -18.29 -0.67
C GLN A 87 -1.54 -17.04 -1.02
N ILE A 88 -2.11 -15.86 -0.76
CA ILE A 88 -1.46 -14.57 -0.96
C ILE A 88 -0.24 -14.45 -0.04
N SER A 89 -0.38 -14.81 1.23
CA SER A 89 0.71 -14.85 2.22
C SER A 89 1.87 -15.71 1.74
N ARG A 90 1.59 -16.94 1.31
CA ARG A 90 2.62 -17.85 0.77
C ARG A 90 3.25 -17.31 -0.52
N THR A 91 2.47 -16.72 -1.41
CA THR A 91 2.99 -16.08 -2.64
C THR A 91 3.96 -14.95 -2.31
N ILE A 92 3.62 -14.07 -1.36
CA ILE A 92 4.49 -12.99 -0.89
C ILE A 92 5.77 -13.57 -0.27
N ALA A 93 5.65 -14.55 0.62
CA ALA A 93 6.77 -15.16 1.33
C ALA A 93 7.77 -15.83 0.37
N ARG A 94 7.28 -16.54 -0.65
CA ARG A 94 8.12 -17.27 -1.61
C ARG A 94 8.82 -16.36 -2.62
N HIS A 95 8.18 -15.29 -3.07
CA HIS A 95 8.62 -14.56 -4.26
C HIS A 95 9.17 -13.16 -4.00
N LEU A 96 8.91 -12.56 -2.85
CA LEU A 96 9.52 -11.27 -2.50
C LEU A 96 10.87 -11.50 -1.79
N THR A 97 11.84 -10.65 -2.11
CA THR A 97 13.12 -10.58 -1.38
C THR A 97 12.92 -10.15 0.07
N SER A 98 13.89 -10.41 0.95
CA SER A 98 13.84 -9.95 2.35
C SER A 98 13.63 -8.43 2.44
N THR A 99 14.31 -7.66 1.60
CA THR A 99 14.17 -6.20 1.54
C THR A 99 12.78 -5.77 1.08
N GLU A 100 12.20 -6.38 0.04
CA GLU A 100 10.83 -6.08 -0.38
C GLU A 100 9.81 -6.41 0.71
N ARG A 101 9.96 -7.56 1.40
CA ARG A 101 9.05 -7.97 2.47
C ARG A 101 8.97 -6.95 3.62
N THR A 102 10.07 -6.25 3.94
CA THR A 102 10.02 -5.17 4.95
C THR A 102 9.13 -3.98 4.57
N LYS A 103 8.78 -3.85 3.29
CA LYS A 103 7.95 -2.76 2.75
C LYS A 103 6.52 -3.20 2.47
N VAL A 104 6.19 -4.46 2.72
CA VAL A 104 4.90 -5.05 2.38
C VAL A 104 4.21 -5.53 3.64
N ARG A 105 2.90 -5.31 3.72
CA ARG A 105 2.03 -5.87 4.75
C ARG A 105 0.84 -6.52 4.06
N LEU A 106 0.46 -7.71 4.51
CA LEU A 106 -0.79 -8.36 4.12
C LEU A 106 -1.74 -8.32 5.30
N VAL A 107 -2.98 -7.91 5.07
CA VAL A 107 -4.05 -7.90 6.07
C VAL A 107 -5.31 -8.52 5.48
N LYS A 108 -6.16 -9.04 6.35
CA LYS A 108 -7.46 -9.60 5.98
C LYS A 108 -8.51 -8.50 6.16
N SER A 109 -9.45 -8.38 5.21
CA SER A 109 -10.65 -7.54 5.40
C SER A 109 -11.49 -8.03 6.59
N GLY A 110 -12.12 -7.10 7.32
CA GLY A 110 -12.83 -7.30 8.60
C GLY A 110 -12.66 -6.14 9.60
N ASP A 111 -13.14 -6.26 10.82
CA ASP A 111 -13.21 -5.10 11.74
C ASP A 111 -11.85 -4.66 12.33
N ILE A 112 -10.83 -5.53 12.28
CA ILE A 112 -9.54 -5.31 12.96
C ILE A 112 -8.50 -4.63 12.05
N TYR A 113 -8.67 -4.66 10.72
CA TYR A 113 -7.63 -4.15 9.82
C TYR A 113 -7.50 -2.63 9.80
N ALA A 114 -8.49 -1.88 10.31
CA ALA A 114 -8.41 -0.44 10.45
C ALA A 114 -7.20 0.00 11.26
N LEU A 115 -6.99 -0.61 12.43
CA LEU A 115 -5.82 -0.38 13.26
C LEU A 115 -4.53 -0.79 12.54
N THR A 116 -4.58 -1.88 11.78
CA THR A 116 -3.41 -2.37 11.03
C THR A 116 -3.03 -1.48 9.86
N ILE A 117 -4.00 -0.84 9.18
CA ILE A 117 -3.74 0.15 8.13
C ILE A 117 -2.97 1.32 8.74
N GLN A 118 -3.49 1.89 9.83
CA GLN A 118 -2.90 3.06 10.48
C GLN A 118 -1.51 2.75 11.04
N ASP A 119 -1.36 1.63 11.76
CA ASP A 119 -0.07 1.16 12.28
C ASP A 119 0.96 0.96 11.17
N PHE A 120 0.56 0.36 10.05
CA PHE A 120 1.47 0.16 8.92
C PHE A 120 1.91 1.49 8.31
N ILE A 121 0.98 2.42 8.09
CA ILE A 121 1.31 3.76 7.58
C ILE A 121 2.30 4.45 8.52
N GLN A 122 2.05 4.46 9.83
CA GLN A 122 2.93 5.06 10.83
C GLN A 122 4.31 4.37 10.89
N THR A 123 4.36 3.05 10.74
CA THR A 123 5.61 2.29 10.67
C THR A 123 6.45 2.69 9.47
N ILE A 124 5.83 2.89 8.30
CA ILE A 124 6.54 3.31 7.09
C ILE A 124 7.02 4.76 7.21
N ILE A 125 6.21 5.65 7.78
CA ILE A 125 6.55 7.07 8.03
C ILE A 125 7.71 7.17 9.03
N SER A 126 7.67 6.40 10.11
CA SER A 126 8.62 6.50 11.22
C SER A 126 9.97 5.85 10.93
N ASN A 127 10.13 5.14 9.80
CA ASN A 127 11.34 4.36 9.52
C ASN A 127 12.57 5.27 9.28
N PRO A 128 13.50 5.41 10.26
CA PRO A 128 14.51 6.49 10.27
C PRO A 128 15.57 6.32 9.19
N LYS A 129 15.77 5.10 8.69
CA LYS A 129 16.80 4.76 7.69
C LYS A 129 16.56 5.43 6.32
N ARG A 130 15.40 6.06 6.10
CA ARG A 130 15.06 6.74 4.84
C ARG A 130 15.29 8.25 4.87
N LYS A 131 15.31 8.90 6.04
CA LYS A 131 15.54 10.35 6.14
C LYS A 131 16.96 10.77 5.72
N LYS A 132 17.96 9.91 5.90
CA LYS A 132 19.37 10.26 5.66
C LYS A 132 19.81 10.34 4.19
N LYS A 133 19.01 9.91 3.21
CA LYS A 133 19.47 9.87 1.80
C LYS A 133 19.25 11.17 1.03
N ASN A 134 18.47 12.13 1.55
CA ASN A 134 18.20 13.40 0.89
C ASN A 134 19.00 14.60 1.45
N GLU A 135 19.75 14.43 2.55
CA GLU A 135 20.53 15.51 3.16
C GLU A 135 22.01 15.53 2.73
N HIS A 136 22.50 14.53 1.98
CA HIS A 136 23.90 14.45 1.52
C HIS A 136 24.10 14.69 0.02
N HIS A 137 23.14 15.32 -0.66
CA HIS A 137 23.29 15.69 -2.08
C HIS A 137 23.13 17.19 -2.36
N LYS A 138 23.33 18.04 -1.34
CA LYS A 138 23.30 19.51 -1.48
C LYS A 138 24.51 20.25 -0.91
N SER A 139 25.62 19.59 -0.62
CA SER A 139 26.85 20.26 -0.15
C SER A 139 28.09 20.00 -1.01
N GLU A 140 27.92 19.77 -2.30
CA GLU A 140 29.04 19.84 -3.26
C GLU A 140 28.49 20.32 -4.61
N ARG A 141 28.42 21.65 -4.79
CA ARG A 141 28.55 22.34 -6.07
C ARG A 141 28.50 23.85 -5.83
N HIS A 142 29.69 24.44 -5.95
CA HIS A 142 30.05 25.83 -6.17
C HIS A 142 29.82 26.84 -5.05
#